data_AF-A0A840PXM8-F1
#
_entry.id   AF-A0A840PXM8-F1
#
_cell.length_a   1.000
_cell.length_b   1.000
_cell.length_c   1.000
_cell.angle_alpha   90.00
_cell.angle_beta   90.00
_cell.angle_gamma   90.00
#
_symmetry.space_group_name_H-M   'P 1'
#
loop_
_entity.id
_entity.type
_entity.pdbx_description
1 polymer ?
#
loop_
_entity_poly.entity_id
_entity_poly.type
_entity_poly.pdbx_seq_one_letter_code
_entity_poly.pdbx_strand_id
1 'polypeptide(L)'
;MAIDALTEVAGYWMDLTGIFAFAMSGAFVAVRKDFGVFGVLLLAEAAGLGGGLFRDLIIGVVPVAFIDCGYYLTPVAAALVVFFSSRVHRHGRLLAVIDVCDTAALALFGVSGAVKALGHDFGRPSAIALGVASAVGGGILSSVLAREVPPPLRWEQDLYVLPAVTGAGSAILLDTFGVLNGITAPCAAVPAFGLGLLATRRRWRTPRARIWRNPFSGMRHQPSRARTASTADSEKTQSMGPFDEWRA
;
A
#
# COMPACT_ATOMS: atom_id res chain seq x y z
N MET A 1 25.35 -10.52 -26.09
CA MET A 1 25.37 -9.09 -26.45
C MET A 1 23.98 -8.57 -26.84
N ALA A 2 23.33 -9.04 -27.91
CA ALA A 2 21.99 -8.56 -28.27
C ALA A 2 20.88 -9.04 -27.30
N ILE A 3 20.99 -10.28 -26.79
CA ILE A 3 20.03 -10.85 -25.83
C ILE A 3 20.15 -10.13 -24.48
N ASP A 4 21.38 -9.92 -23.99
CA ASP A 4 21.62 -9.24 -22.70
C ASP A 4 21.10 -7.79 -22.72
N ALA A 5 21.33 -7.06 -23.82
CA ALA A 5 20.77 -5.72 -24.00
C ALA A 5 19.23 -5.71 -23.99
N LEU A 6 18.59 -6.68 -24.65
CA LEU A 6 17.14 -6.83 -24.59
C LEU A 6 16.65 -7.15 -23.17
N THR A 7 17.42 -7.91 -22.40
CA THR A 7 17.05 -8.23 -21.02
C THR A 7 17.12 -7.03 -20.08
N GLU A 8 18.16 -6.21 -20.21
CA GLU A 8 18.30 -4.98 -19.42
C GLU A 8 17.19 -3.99 -19.78
N VAL A 9 16.92 -3.80 -21.08
CA VAL A 9 15.86 -2.91 -21.56
C VAL A 9 14.49 -3.37 -21.06
N ALA A 10 14.18 -4.67 -21.14
CA ALA A 10 12.91 -5.19 -20.66
C ALA A 10 12.75 -5.03 -19.14
N GLY A 11 13.80 -5.28 -18.36
CA GLY A 11 13.80 -5.06 -16.91
C GLY A 11 13.60 -3.59 -16.54
N TYR A 12 14.27 -2.68 -17.25
CA TYR A 12 14.15 -1.24 -17.07
C TYR A 12 12.70 -0.75 -17.27
N TRP A 13 12.08 -1.10 -18.40
CA TRP A 13 10.69 -0.71 -18.67
C TRP A 13 9.68 -1.36 -17.73
N MET A 14 9.94 -2.60 -17.30
CA MET A 14 9.12 -3.30 -16.30
C MET A 14 9.13 -2.56 -14.95
N ASP A 15 10.30 -2.14 -14.48
CA ASP A 15 10.43 -1.35 -13.25
C ASP A 15 9.76 0.02 -13.41
N LEU A 16 10.03 0.77 -14.48
CA LEU A 16 9.41 2.09 -14.69
C LEU A 16 7.88 2.03 -14.75
N THR A 17 7.31 1.02 -15.43
CA THR A 17 5.85 0.85 -15.49
C THR A 17 5.27 0.51 -14.11
N GLY A 18 5.94 -0.32 -13.32
CA GLY A 18 5.57 -0.60 -11.93
C GLY A 18 5.63 0.66 -11.04
N ILE A 19 6.73 1.41 -11.13
CA ILE A 19 6.93 2.67 -10.40
C ILE A 19 5.82 3.68 -10.75
N PHE A 20 5.56 3.88 -12.03
CA PHE A 20 4.51 4.80 -12.50
C PHE A 20 3.13 4.40 -11.95
N ALA A 21 2.80 3.10 -12.03
CA ALA A 21 1.52 2.58 -11.60
C ALA A 21 1.31 2.73 -10.07
N PHE A 22 2.34 2.45 -9.25
CA PHE A 22 2.27 2.68 -7.81
C PHE A 22 2.25 4.16 -7.45
N ALA A 23 3.05 4.98 -8.14
CA ALA A 23 3.08 6.42 -7.93
C ALA A 23 1.70 7.06 -8.19
N MET A 24 0.95 6.59 -9.20
CA MET A 24 -0.44 7.02 -9.39
C MET A 24 -1.34 6.67 -8.20
N SER A 25 -1.18 5.48 -7.61
CA SER A 25 -1.92 5.06 -6.41
C SER A 25 -1.62 5.99 -5.22
N GLY A 26 -0.33 6.25 -4.95
CA GLY A 26 0.10 7.17 -3.89
C GLY A 26 -0.35 8.62 -4.11
N ALA A 27 -0.18 9.14 -5.32
CA ALA A 27 -0.63 10.48 -5.70
C ALA A 27 -2.15 10.64 -5.51
N PHE A 28 -2.93 9.61 -5.84
CA PHE A 28 -4.37 9.65 -5.68
C PHE A 28 -4.79 9.65 -4.21
N VAL A 29 -4.11 8.87 -3.35
CA VAL A 29 -4.33 8.92 -1.90
C VAL A 29 -4.07 10.33 -1.38
N ALA A 30 -2.99 10.98 -1.82
CA ALA A 30 -2.66 12.36 -1.43
C ALA A 30 -3.74 13.36 -1.84
N VAL A 31 -4.21 13.28 -3.09
CA VAL A 31 -5.27 14.16 -3.61
C VAL A 31 -6.59 13.93 -2.85
N ARG A 32 -6.92 12.69 -2.50
CA ARG A 32 -8.11 12.38 -1.66
C ARG A 32 -8.03 12.88 -0.22
N LYS A 33 -6.82 13.20 0.25
CA LYS A 33 -6.56 13.75 1.59
C LYS A 33 -6.44 15.27 1.58
N ASP A 34 -6.74 15.91 0.45
CA ASP A 34 -6.59 17.36 0.25
C ASP A 34 -5.16 17.85 0.56
N PHE A 35 -4.15 17.02 0.26
CA PHE A 35 -2.76 17.43 0.39
C PHE A 35 -2.37 18.38 -0.74
N GLY A 36 -1.50 19.35 -0.44
CA GLY A 36 -0.92 20.25 -1.45
C GLY A 36 -0.02 19.51 -2.44
N VAL A 37 0.41 20.19 -3.50
CA VAL A 37 1.26 19.64 -4.58
C VAL A 37 2.48 18.87 -4.05
N PHE A 38 3.16 19.42 -3.05
CA PHE A 38 4.31 18.76 -2.43
C PHE A 38 3.94 17.45 -1.72
N GLY A 39 2.77 17.38 -1.09
CA GLY A 39 2.27 16.15 -0.48
C GLY A 39 1.90 15.10 -1.52
N VAL A 40 1.35 15.51 -2.67
CA VAL A 40 1.07 14.62 -3.80
C VAL A 40 2.36 14.04 -4.38
N LEU A 41 3.37 14.88 -4.61
CA LEU A 41 4.68 14.44 -5.05
C LEU A 41 5.33 13.48 -4.04
N LEU A 42 5.33 13.84 -2.75
CA LEU A 42 5.96 13.03 -1.71
C LEU A 42 5.32 11.65 -1.57
N LEU A 43 3.99 11.54 -1.62
CA LEU A 43 3.30 10.25 -1.58
C LEU A 43 3.49 9.44 -2.86
N ALA A 44 3.58 10.10 -4.02
CA ALA A 44 3.86 9.44 -5.29
C ALA A 44 5.28 8.83 -5.30
N GLU A 45 6.28 9.59 -4.86
CA GLU A 45 7.67 9.13 -4.68
C GLU A 45 7.75 7.97 -3.68
N ALA A 46 7.13 8.13 -2.52
CA ALA A 46 7.12 7.10 -1.48
C ALA A 46 6.45 5.81 -1.97
N ALA A 47 5.34 5.91 -2.72
CA ALA A 47 4.65 4.75 -3.28
C ALA A 47 5.46 4.09 -4.40
N GLY A 48 5.94 4.89 -5.36
CA GLY A 48 6.63 4.40 -6.56
C GLY A 48 8.01 3.81 -6.26
N LEU A 49 8.82 4.50 -5.47
CA LEU A 49 10.21 4.11 -5.20
C LEU A 49 10.38 3.33 -3.91
N GLY A 50 9.47 3.46 -2.93
CA GLY A 50 9.63 2.88 -1.60
C GLY A 50 9.89 1.37 -1.62
N GLY A 51 9.19 0.63 -2.49
CA GLY A 51 9.37 -0.81 -2.65
C GLY A 51 10.73 -1.20 -3.24
N GLY A 52 11.19 -0.46 -4.26
CA GLY A 52 12.49 -0.66 -4.89
C GLY A 52 13.64 -0.27 -3.98
N LEU A 53 13.51 0.83 -3.23
CA LEU A 53 14.46 1.27 -2.20
C LEU A 53 14.61 0.20 -1.12
N PHE A 54 13.49 -0.29 -0.58
CA PHE A 54 13.50 -1.35 0.44
C PHE A 54 14.23 -2.62 -0.05
N ARG A 55 13.92 -3.06 -1.27
CA ARG A 55 14.59 -4.21 -1.91
C ARG A 55 16.09 -3.99 -2.04
N ASP A 56 16.49 -2.87 -2.63
CA ASP A 56 17.88 -2.57 -2.95
C ASP A 56 18.74 -2.47 -1.67
N LEU A 57 18.18 -1.88 -0.61
CA LEU A 57 18.82 -1.82 0.71
C LEU A 57 18.99 -3.20 1.36
N ILE A 58 18.02 -4.11 1.22
CA ILE A 58 18.14 -5.48 1.76
C ILE A 58 19.19 -6.28 0.99
N ILE A 59 19.23 -6.12 -0.32
CA ILE A 59 20.23 -6.76 -1.18
C ILE A 59 21.64 -6.19 -0.89
N GLY A 60 21.72 -4.95 -0.42
CA GLY A 60 22.99 -4.27 -0.15
C GLY A 60 23.58 -3.58 -1.38
N VAL A 61 22.75 -3.20 -2.35
CA VAL A 61 23.15 -2.44 -3.54
C VAL A 61 22.74 -0.99 -3.42
N VAL A 62 23.45 -0.10 -4.13
CA VAL A 62 23.07 1.31 -4.22
C VAL A 62 21.70 1.39 -4.91
N PRO A 63 20.69 2.02 -4.30
CA PRO A 63 19.36 2.02 -4.89
C PRO A 63 19.29 2.75 -6.23
N VAL A 64 18.64 2.11 -7.20
CA VAL A 64 18.57 2.63 -8.59
C VAL A 64 17.88 3.99 -8.65
N ALA A 65 16.97 4.25 -7.70
CA ALA A 65 16.30 5.53 -7.50
C ALA A 65 17.23 6.75 -7.45
N PHE A 66 18.49 6.59 -7.03
CA PHE A 66 19.45 7.71 -6.91
C PHE A 66 20.45 7.79 -8.06
N ILE A 67 20.47 6.79 -8.94
CA ILE A 67 21.47 6.67 -9.99
C ILE A 67 20.87 7.01 -11.35
N ASP A 68 19.58 6.71 -11.56
CA ASP A 68 18.91 6.87 -12.84
C ASP A 68 17.82 7.96 -12.77
N CYS A 69 17.93 8.94 -13.66
CA CYS A 69 17.00 10.07 -13.72
C CYS A 69 15.58 9.64 -14.11
N GLY A 70 15.42 8.57 -14.90
CA GLY A 70 14.13 8.03 -15.28
C GLY A 70 13.36 7.48 -14.07
N TYR A 71 14.04 6.84 -13.13
CA TYR A 71 13.41 6.34 -11.89
C TYR A 71 12.89 7.49 -11.02
N TYR A 72 13.62 8.61 -10.95
CA TYR A 72 13.19 9.81 -10.23
C TYR A 72 12.07 10.59 -10.94
N LEU A 73 12.13 10.74 -12.27
CA LEU A 73 11.14 11.52 -13.00
C LEU A 73 9.79 10.80 -13.17
N THR A 74 9.78 9.47 -13.09
CA THR A 74 8.58 8.67 -13.33
C THR A 74 7.48 8.89 -12.27
N PRO A 75 7.76 8.87 -10.96
CA PRO A 75 6.78 9.23 -9.93
C PRO A 75 6.30 10.67 -10.05
N VAL A 76 7.19 11.61 -10.39
CA VAL A 76 6.83 13.01 -10.65
C VAL A 76 5.82 13.10 -11.80
N ALA A 77 6.07 12.41 -12.91
CA ALA A 77 5.13 12.37 -14.03
C ALA A 77 3.77 11.79 -13.63
N ALA A 78 3.75 10.68 -12.89
CA ALA A 78 2.52 10.09 -12.36
C ALA A 78 1.75 11.05 -11.45
N ALA A 79 2.47 11.75 -10.56
CA ALA A 79 1.89 12.74 -9.66
C ALA A 79 1.23 13.90 -10.42
N LEU A 80 1.90 14.43 -11.45
CA LEU A 80 1.35 15.50 -12.30
C LEU A 80 0.10 15.02 -13.06
N VAL A 81 0.14 13.81 -13.61
CA VAL A 81 -1.02 13.20 -14.29
C VAL A 81 -2.21 13.13 -13.35
N VAL A 82 -2.01 12.64 -12.11
CA VAL A 82 -3.10 12.54 -11.13
C VAL A 82 -3.57 13.91 -10.65
N PHE A 83 -2.65 14.84 -10.40
CA PHE A 83 -2.94 16.19 -9.92
C PHE A 83 -3.76 17.02 -10.92
N PHE A 84 -3.38 17.00 -12.20
CA PHE A 84 -4.07 17.74 -13.26
C PHE A 84 -5.26 17.01 -13.87
N SER A 85 -5.47 15.74 -13.52
CA SER A 85 -6.63 15.00 -13.99
C SER A 85 -7.91 15.60 -13.43
N SER A 86 -8.58 16.42 -14.25
CA SER A 86 -9.89 17.03 -13.99
C SER A 86 -10.99 16.03 -13.58
N ARG A 87 -10.73 14.72 -13.80
CA ARG A 87 -11.62 13.61 -13.47
C ARG A 87 -11.50 13.07 -12.04
N VAL A 88 -10.62 13.60 -11.19
CA VAL A 88 -10.63 13.27 -9.75
C VAL A 88 -12.03 13.49 -9.15
N HIS A 89 -12.80 14.44 -9.67
CA HIS A 89 -14.19 14.70 -9.25
C HIS A 89 -15.20 13.61 -9.67
N ARG A 90 -14.94 12.77 -10.69
CA ARG A 90 -15.80 11.60 -11.04
C ARG A 90 -15.19 10.31 -10.50
N HIS A 91 -15.43 10.08 -9.21
CA HIS A 91 -14.74 9.07 -8.39
C HIS A 91 -14.74 7.64 -8.97
N GLY A 92 -15.80 7.18 -9.65
CA GLY A 92 -15.95 5.76 -10.00
C GLY A 92 -14.94 5.20 -11.03
N ARG A 93 -14.66 5.90 -12.12
CA ARG A 93 -13.76 5.39 -13.18
C ARG A 93 -12.29 5.51 -12.78
N LEU A 94 -11.92 6.57 -12.08
CA LEU A 94 -10.54 6.80 -11.68
C LEU A 94 -10.09 5.79 -10.62
N LEU A 95 -10.96 5.48 -9.65
CA LEU A 95 -10.74 4.41 -8.68
C LEU A 95 -10.46 3.07 -9.37
N ALA A 96 -11.27 2.70 -10.37
CA ALA A 96 -11.07 1.45 -11.10
C ALA A 96 -9.73 1.42 -11.86
N VAL A 97 -9.29 2.55 -12.44
CA VAL A 97 -7.98 2.65 -13.10
C VAL A 97 -6.86 2.48 -12.08
N ILE A 98 -6.97 3.12 -10.92
CA ILE A 98 -5.95 3.06 -9.88
C ILE A 98 -5.86 1.66 -9.27
N ASP A 99 -6.98 1.00 -9.00
CA ASP A 99 -6.98 -0.39 -8.51
C ASP A 99 -6.30 -1.33 -9.51
N VAL A 100 -6.52 -1.12 -10.81
CA VAL A 100 -5.85 -1.88 -11.87
C VAL A 100 -4.36 -1.57 -11.90
N CYS A 101 -3.96 -0.31 -11.80
CA CYS A 101 -2.56 0.09 -11.78
C CYS A 101 -1.84 -0.47 -10.54
N ASP A 102 -2.46 -0.40 -9.37
CA ASP A 102 -1.94 -0.94 -8.13
C ASP A 102 -1.73 -2.47 -8.22
N THR A 103 -2.72 -3.19 -8.77
CA THR A 103 -2.61 -4.63 -9.04
C THR A 103 -1.49 -4.95 -10.02
N ALA A 104 -1.32 -4.13 -11.07
CA ALA A 104 -0.23 -4.28 -12.04
C ALA A 104 1.13 -4.04 -11.39
N ALA A 105 1.26 -2.99 -10.58
CA ALA A 105 2.48 -2.66 -9.86
C ALA A 105 2.89 -3.81 -8.94
N LEU A 106 1.95 -4.36 -8.16
CA LEU A 106 2.20 -5.51 -7.29
C LEU A 106 2.72 -6.74 -8.07
N ALA A 107 2.12 -7.04 -9.22
CA ALA A 107 2.56 -8.16 -10.06
C ALA A 107 3.97 -7.94 -10.61
N LEU A 108 4.24 -6.74 -11.16
CA LEU A 108 5.53 -6.38 -11.76
C LEU A 108 6.65 -6.35 -10.71
N PHE A 109 6.43 -5.72 -9.54
CA PHE A 109 7.42 -5.69 -8.47
C PHE A 109 7.62 -7.05 -7.80
N GLY A 110 6.58 -7.90 -7.74
CA GLY A 110 6.72 -9.27 -7.27
C GLY A 110 7.71 -10.05 -8.14
N VAL A 111 7.57 -9.93 -9.46
CA VAL A 111 8.52 -10.50 -10.43
C VAL A 111 9.89 -9.84 -10.31
N SER A 112 9.98 -8.51 -10.45
CA SER A 112 11.27 -7.81 -10.53
C SER A 112 12.09 -7.94 -9.24
N GLY A 113 11.42 -7.93 -8.09
CA GLY A 113 12.04 -8.19 -6.80
C GLY A 113 12.56 -9.61 -6.63
N ALA A 114 11.81 -10.62 -7.09
CA ALA A 114 12.27 -12.01 -7.07
C ALA A 114 13.44 -12.24 -8.04
N VAL A 115 13.37 -11.71 -9.26
CA VAL A 115 14.46 -11.79 -10.25
C VAL A 115 15.73 -11.13 -9.72
N LYS A 116 15.62 -9.93 -9.15
CA LYS A 116 16.79 -9.23 -8.58
C LYS A 116 17.36 -10.01 -7.40
N ALA A 117 16.52 -10.55 -6.52
CA ALA A 117 16.98 -11.39 -5.40
C ALA A 117 17.75 -12.63 -5.86
N LEU A 118 17.23 -13.36 -6.86
CA LEU A 118 17.90 -14.52 -7.45
C LEU A 118 19.25 -14.15 -8.07
N GLY A 119 19.35 -12.98 -8.71
CA GLY A 119 20.60 -12.46 -9.26
C GLY A 119 21.65 -12.06 -8.22
N HIS A 120 21.30 -12.06 -6.94
CA HIS A 120 22.19 -11.77 -5.80
C HIS A 120 22.33 -12.97 -4.85
N ASP A 121 22.24 -14.19 -5.39
CA ASP A 121 22.45 -15.46 -4.67
C ASP A 121 21.49 -15.73 -3.51
N PHE A 122 20.34 -15.03 -3.45
CA PHE A 122 19.30 -15.36 -2.48
C PHE A 122 18.66 -16.70 -2.84
N GLY A 123 18.41 -17.54 -1.83
CA GLY A 123 17.64 -18.77 -2.01
C GLY A 123 16.23 -18.51 -2.52
N ARG A 124 15.62 -19.50 -3.18
CA ARG A 124 14.27 -19.36 -3.77
C ARG A 124 13.21 -18.88 -2.76
N PRO A 125 13.10 -19.43 -1.53
CA PRO A 125 12.11 -18.95 -0.57
C PRO A 125 12.33 -17.49 -0.14
N SER A 126 13.58 -17.07 0.04
CA SER A 126 13.90 -15.68 0.38
C SER A 126 13.69 -14.73 -0.80
N ALA A 127 13.90 -15.20 -2.05
CA ALA A 127 13.56 -14.43 -3.25
C ALA A 127 12.05 -14.17 -3.36
N ILE A 128 11.18 -15.15 -3.05
CA ILE A 128 9.72 -14.90 -2.97
C ILE A 128 9.42 -13.85 -1.91
N ALA A 129 9.95 -14.03 -0.70
CA ALA A 129 9.69 -13.14 0.42
C ALA A 129 10.13 -11.70 0.09
N LEU A 130 11.31 -11.54 -0.50
CA LEU A 130 11.84 -10.22 -0.87
C LEU A 130 11.07 -9.59 -2.03
N GLY A 131 10.67 -10.38 -3.04
CA GLY A 131 9.81 -9.91 -4.12
C GLY A 131 8.46 -9.40 -3.62
N VAL A 132 7.81 -10.17 -2.73
CA VAL A 132 6.55 -9.78 -2.10
C VAL A 132 6.72 -8.55 -1.22
N ALA A 133 7.77 -8.51 -0.40
CA ALA A 133 8.01 -7.38 0.49
C ALA A 133 8.34 -6.09 -0.29
N SER A 134 9.07 -6.20 -1.40
CA SER A 134 9.32 -5.08 -2.31
C SER A 134 8.01 -4.58 -2.93
N ALA A 135 7.19 -5.48 -3.45
CA ALA A 135 5.90 -5.14 -4.06
C ALA A 135 4.95 -4.44 -3.08
N VAL A 136 4.83 -4.93 -1.85
CA VAL A 136 3.89 -4.35 -0.88
C VAL A 136 4.49 -3.13 -0.16
N GLY A 137 5.82 -3.01 -0.11
CA GLY A 137 6.54 -1.99 0.63
C GLY A 137 6.19 -0.55 0.24
N GLY A 138 6.06 -0.26 -1.06
CA GLY A 138 5.69 1.07 -1.54
C GLY A 138 4.28 1.50 -1.10
N GLY A 139 3.30 0.60 -1.25
CA GLY A 139 1.92 0.82 -0.79
C GLY A 139 1.82 0.99 0.73
N ILE A 140 2.61 0.24 1.51
CA ILE A 140 2.68 0.42 2.98
C ILE A 140 3.28 1.78 3.32
N LEU A 141 4.42 2.14 2.73
CA LEU A 141 5.13 3.38 3.04
C LEU A 141 4.25 4.60 2.78
N SER A 142 3.63 4.66 1.61
CA SER A 142 2.69 5.75 1.27
C SER A 142 1.48 5.80 2.21
N SER A 143 0.93 4.65 2.60
CA SER A 143 -0.20 4.59 3.54
C SER A 143 0.17 5.11 4.92
N VAL A 144 1.35 4.74 5.44
CA VAL A 144 1.84 5.21 6.73
C VAL A 144 2.04 6.73 6.70
N LEU A 145 2.63 7.26 5.63
CA LEU A 145 2.79 8.71 5.44
C LEU A 145 1.45 9.44 5.33
N ALA A 146 0.46 8.82 4.68
CA ALA A 146 -0.91 9.32 4.57
C ALA A 146 -1.74 9.17 5.86
N ARG A 147 -1.19 8.56 6.92
CA ARG A 147 -1.92 8.15 8.13
C ARG A 147 -3.14 7.28 7.83
N GLU A 148 -3.02 6.39 6.86
CA GLU A 148 -4.02 5.37 6.55
C GLU A 148 -3.59 3.98 7.03
N VAL A 149 -4.57 3.12 7.31
CA VAL A 149 -4.30 1.70 7.52
C VAL A 149 -3.76 1.13 6.20
N PRO A 150 -2.58 0.48 6.18
CA PRO A 150 -2.02 -0.05 4.95
C PRO A 150 -2.93 -1.09 4.27
N PRO A 151 -2.96 -1.16 2.93
CA PRO A 151 -3.78 -2.10 2.16
C PRO A 151 -3.80 -3.54 2.69
N PRO A 152 -2.66 -4.21 2.99
CA PRO A 152 -2.68 -5.60 3.46
C PRO A 152 -3.31 -5.78 4.86
N LEU A 153 -3.46 -4.71 5.63
CA LEU A 153 -4.10 -4.71 6.95
C LEU A 153 -5.60 -4.36 6.87
N ARG A 154 -6.10 -3.98 5.69
CA ARG A 154 -7.53 -3.68 5.48
C ARG A 154 -8.31 -4.98 5.34
N TRP A 155 -9.37 -5.10 6.12
CA TRP A 155 -10.22 -6.30 6.15
C TRP A 155 -10.96 -6.56 4.83
N GLU A 156 -11.13 -5.54 3.98
CA GLU A 156 -11.75 -5.69 2.67
C GLU A 156 -10.80 -6.25 1.60
N GLN A 157 -9.49 -6.29 1.88
CA GLN A 157 -8.44 -6.53 0.88
C GLN A 157 -7.53 -7.72 1.24
N ASP A 158 -8.08 -8.79 1.82
CA ASP A 158 -7.33 -9.98 2.27
C ASP A 158 -6.41 -10.61 1.20
N LEU A 159 -6.75 -10.46 -0.08
CA LEU A 159 -5.98 -10.99 -1.22
C LEU A 159 -5.19 -9.92 -1.98
N TYR A 160 -4.96 -8.77 -1.35
CA TYR A 160 -4.13 -7.69 -1.90
C TYR A 160 -2.74 -8.16 -2.30
N VAL A 161 -2.13 -9.04 -1.50
CA VAL A 161 -0.76 -9.52 -1.69
C VAL A 161 -0.65 -10.61 -2.76
N LEU A 162 -1.79 -11.15 -3.22
CA LEU A 162 -1.86 -12.27 -4.15
C LEU A 162 -1.17 -12.02 -5.51
N PRO A 163 -1.29 -10.86 -6.17
CA PRO A 163 -0.57 -10.58 -7.41
C PRO A 163 0.94 -10.59 -7.20
N ALA A 164 1.43 -10.08 -6.06
CA ALA A 164 2.85 -10.08 -5.74
C ALA A 164 3.40 -11.50 -5.51
N VAL A 165 2.66 -12.32 -4.76
CA VAL A 165 3.04 -13.73 -4.48
C VAL A 165 3.05 -14.54 -5.76
N THR A 166 2.01 -14.40 -6.59
CA THR A 166 1.93 -15.11 -7.86
C THR A 166 2.97 -14.63 -8.87
N GLY A 167 3.28 -13.33 -8.88
CA GLY A 167 4.36 -12.76 -9.68
C GLY A 167 5.72 -13.34 -9.28
N ALA A 168 6.08 -13.23 -8.00
CA ALA A 168 7.33 -13.79 -7.49
C ALA A 168 7.43 -15.31 -7.71
N GLY A 169 6.35 -16.05 -7.44
CA GLY A 169 6.29 -17.49 -7.67
C GLY A 169 6.46 -17.87 -9.15
N SER A 170 5.83 -17.12 -10.06
CA SER A 170 5.98 -17.34 -11.50
C SER A 170 7.41 -17.10 -11.99
N ALA A 171 8.08 -16.08 -11.47
CA ALA A 171 9.49 -15.80 -11.78
C ALA A 171 10.40 -16.96 -11.32
N ILE A 172 10.16 -17.50 -10.12
CA ILE A 172 10.92 -18.64 -9.60
C ILE A 172 10.63 -19.92 -10.38
N LEU A 173 9.39 -20.14 -10.83
CA LEU A 173 9.08 -21.28 -11.68
C LEU A 173 9.88 -21.21 -12.99
N LEU A 174 9.92 -20.04 -13.64
CA LEU A 174 10.73 -19.84 -14.84
C LEU A 174 12.24 -20.05 -14.59
N ASP A 175 12.74 -19.62 -13.43
CA ASP A 175 14.12 -19.87 -12.99
C ASP A 175 14.39 -21.37 -12.84
N THR A 176 13.49 -22.12 -12.20
CA THR A 176 13.67 -23.57 -12.00
C THR A 176 13.71 -24.37 -13.31
N PHE A 177 13.05 -23.88 -14.36
CA PHE A 177 13.10 -24.47 -15.70
C PHE A 177 14.26 -23.94 -16.56
N GLY A 178 15.07 -23.00 -16.04
CA GLY A 178 16.20 -22.41 -16.77
C GLY A 178 15.79 -21.53 -17.95
N VAL A 179 14.55 -21.02 -17.94
CA VAL A 179 13.99 -20.18 -19.01
C VAL A 179 13.79 -18.73 -18.57
N LEU A 180 14.29 -18.35 -17.40
CA LEU A 180 14.20 -16.98 -16.90
C LEU A 180 15.17 -16.06 -17.65
N ASN A 181 14.61 -15.26 -18.54
CA ASN A 181 15.28 -14.29 -19.38
C ASN A 181 14.49 -12.97 -19.28
N GLY A 182 15.04 -11.88 -19.80
CA GLY A 182 14.35 -10.57 -19.74
C GLY A 182 13.06 -10.48 -20.56
N ILE A 183 12.78 -11.42 -21.48
CA ILE A 183 11.46 -11.53 -22.14
C ILE A 183 10.49 -12.34 -21.29
N THR A 184 10.95 -13.40 -20.64
CA THR A 184 10.06 -14.27 -19.86
C THR A 184 9.70 -13.67 -18.50
N ALA A 185 10.54 -12.80 -17.94
CA ALA A 185 10.23 -12.03 -16.74
C ALA A 185 8.93 -11.19 -16.86
N PRO A 186 8.77 -10.28 -17.83
CA PRO A 186 7.51 -9.56 -18.00
C PRO A 186 6.34 -10.49 -18.38
N CYS A 187 6.58 -11.60 -19.09
CA CYS A 187 5.56 -12.62 -19.31
C CYS A 187 5.08 -13.27 -18.00
N ALA A 188 5.94 -13.39 -16.98
CA ALA A 188 5.61 -13.90 -15.64
C ALA A 188 4.62 -12.99 -14.90
N ALA A 189 4.66 -11.67 -15.17
CA ALA A 189 3.74 -10.72 -14.57
C ALA A 189 2.30 -10.86 -15.11
N VAL A 190 2.11 -11.39 -16.32
CA VAL A 190 0.78 -11.55 -16.96
C VAL A 190 -0.18 -12.44 -16.17
N PRO A 191 0.17 -13.71 -15.81
CA PRO A 191 -0.71 -14.55 -15.01
C PRO A 191 -0.96 -13.96 -13.62
N ALA A 192 0.06 -13.34 -13.01
CA ALA A 192 -0.04 -12.70 -11.71
C ALA A 192 -1.02 -11.52 -11.71
N PHE A 193 -0.91 -10.66 -12.71
CA PHE A 193 -1.83 -9.54 -12.93
C PHE A 193 -3.25 -10.03 -13.24
N GLY A 194 -3.40 -11.03 -14.11
CA GLY A 194 -4.72 -11.60 -14.46
C GLY A 194 -5.44 -12.19 -13.25
N LEU A 195 -4.72 -12.93 -12.42
CA LEU A 195 -5.24 -13.52 -11.20
C LEU A 195 -5.53 -12.45 -10.14
N GLY A 196 -4.67 -11.43 -10.02
CA GLY A 196 -4.92 -10.25 -9.21
C GLY A 196 -6.19 -9.50 -9.61
N LEU A 197 -6.36 -9.23 -10.90
CA LEU A 197 -7.53 -8.53 -11.44
C LEU A 197 -8.81 -9.35 -11.22
N LEU A 198 -8.74 -10.67 -11.36
CA LEU A 198 -9.86 -11.56 -11.09
C LEU A 198 -10.24 -11.53 -9.60
N ALA A 199 -9.26 -11.56 -8.70
CA ALA A 199 -9.48 -11.48 -7.26
C ALA A 199 -10.14 -10.17 -6.86
N THR A 200 -9.66 -9.03 -7.39
CA THR A 200 -10.23 -7.71 -7.14
C THR A 200 -11.65 -7.57 -7.71
N ARG A 201 -11.88 -8.02 -8.95
CA ARG A 201 -13.20 -7.93 -9.61
C ARG A 201 -14.24 -8.83 -8.96
N ARG A 202 -13.87 -10.04 -8.56
CA ARG A 202 -14.78 -11.01 -7.91
C ARG A 202 -14.86 -10.81 -6.40
N ARG A 203 -14.17 -9.81 -5.84
CA ARG A 203 -14.11 -9.52 -4.40
C ARG A 203 -13.85 -10.78 -3.58
N TRP A 204 -12.85 -11.56 -3.99
CA TRP A 204 -12.46 -12.77 -3.26
C TRP A 204 -12.09 -12.40 -1.82
N ARG A 205 -12.63 -13.14 -0.84
CA ARG A 205 -12.40 -12.93 0.60
C ARG A 205 -11.85 -14.22 1.18
N THR A 206 -10.88 -14.11 2.08
CA THR A 206 -10.38 -15.30 2.77
C THR A 206 -11.37 -15.79 3.84
N PRO A 207 -11.47 -17.11 4.07
CA PRO A 207 -12.31 -17.65 5.15
C PRO A 207 -11.83 -17.11 6.51
N ARG A 208 -12.74 -16.50 7.26
CA ARG A 208 -12.42 -15.89 8.57
C ARG A 208 -12.09 -16.95 9.62
N ALA A 209 -10.97 -16.77 10.33
CA ALA A 209 -10.77 -17.42 11.62
C ALA A 209 -11.73 -16.80 12.66
N ARG A 210 -12.81 -17.51 13.01
CA ARG A 210 -13.80 -17.07 14.01
C ARG A 210 -13.27 -17.02 15.46
N ILE A 211 -12.00 -17.35 15.67
CA ILE A 211 -11.45 -17.72 16.98
C ILE A 211 -11.20 -16.51 17.90
N TRP A 212 -11.14 -15.27 17.38
CA TRP A 212 -10.79 -14.08 18.18
C TRP A 212 -11.81 -12.93 18.09
N ARG A 213 -13.11 -13.26 18.20
CA ARG A 213 -14.09 -12.24 18.61
C ARG A 213 -13.88 -11.95 20.09
N ASN A 214 -13.10 -10.92 20.42
CA ASN A 214 -13.08 -10.37 21.77
C ASN A 214 -14.47 -9.77 22.07
N PRO A 215 -15.29 -10.37 22.96
CA PRO A 215 -16.66 -9.91 23.23
C PRO A 215 -16.69 -8.48 23.80
N PHE A 216 -15.55 -8.00 24.30
CA PHE A 216 -15.40 -6.75 25.03
C PHE A 216 -14.93 -5.55 24.17
N SER A 217 -14.74 -5.73 22.85
CA SER A 217 -14.27 -4.64 21.98
C SER A 217 -15.26 -3.45 21.90
N GLY A 218 -16.55 -3.66 22.17
CA GLY A 218 -17.56 -2.60 22.23
C GLY A 218 -17.63 -1.83 23.55
N MET A 219 -16.97 -2.29 24.63
CA MET A 219 -17.07 -1.66 25.95
C MET A 219 -16.05 -0.54 26.21
N ARG A 220 -15.06 -0.34 25.33
CA ARG A 220 -14.06 0.73 25.47
C ARG A 220 -14.56 2.14 25.17
N HIS A 221 -15.82 2.29 24.72
CA HIS A 221 -16.43 3.59 24.42
C HIS A 221 -17.54 4.02 25.37
N GLN A 222 -17.65 3.42 26.56
CA GLN A 222 -18.55 3.97 27.58
C GLN A 222 -17.88 5.21 28.20
N PRO A 223 -18.36 6.43 27.96
CA PRO A 223 -17.83 7.61 28.64
C PRO A 223 -18.01 7.38 30.13
N SER A 224 -16.92 7.54 30.89
CA SER A 224 -16.89 7.44 32.34
C SER A 224 -17.97 8.36 32.91
N ARG A 225 -19.09 7.78 33.34
CA ARG A 225 -20.22 8.49 33.98
C ARG A 225 -19.88 8.93 35.42
N ALA A 226 -18.63 9.33 35.64
CA ALA A 226 -18.07 9.66 36.94
C ALA A 226 -17.62 11.12 36.96
N ARG A 227 -18.54 12.06 36.66
CA ARG A 227 -18.33 13.48 36.97
C ARG A 227 -19.60 14.33 37.06
N THR A 228 -20.75 13.73 37.37
CA THR A 228 -22.01 14.45 37.59
C THR A 228 -22.63 14.25 38.98
N ALA A 229 -21.92 13.58 39.90
CA ALA A 229 -22.40 13.34 41.27
C ALA A 229 -21.70 14.20 42.35
N SER A 230 -20.98 15.26 41.98
CA SER A 230 -20.23 16.10 42.95
C SER A 230 -20.72 17.54 43.06
N THR A 231 -21.69 17.97 42.26
CA THR A 231 -22.16 19.37 42.25
C THR A 231 -23.63 19.55 42.62
N ALA A 232 -24.36 18.49 42.96
CA ALA A 232 -25.77 18.57 43.35
C ALA A 232 -26.03 18.49 44.87
N ASP A 233 -25.03 18.07 45.66
CA ASP A 233 -25.17 17.88 47.12
C ASP A 233 -24.55 19.00 47.97
N SER A 234 -23.82 19.96 47.39
CA SER A 234 -23.34 21.13 48.14
C SER A 234 -24.34 22.28 48.20
N GLU A 235 -25.42 22.23 47.41
CA GLU A 235 -26.40 23.32 47.30
C GLU A 235 -27.67 23.08 48.14
N LYS A 236 -27.84 21.88 48.73
CA LYS A 236 -29.04 21.53 49.51
C LYS A 236 -28.85 21.53 51.03
N THR A 237 -27.66 21.84 51.53
CA THR A 237 -27.37 21.86 52.98
C THR A 237 -27.25 23.29 53.56
N GLN A 238 -27.66 24.32 52.82
CA GLN A 238 -27.63 25.72 53.27
C GLN A 238 -29.00 26.39 53.40
N SER A 239 -30.11 25.68 53.19
CA SER A 239 -31.44 26.23 53.46
C SER A 239 -32.26 25.28 54.32
N MET A 240 -32.72 25.80 55.47
CA MET A 240 -33.63 25.22 56.49
C MET A 240 -32.88 24.60 57.69
N GLY A 241 -32.93 25.13 58.92
CA GLY A 241 -33.65 26.25 59.55
C GLY A 241 -33.01 26.51 60.95
N PRO A 242 -33.66 27.10 61.97
CA PRO A 242 -35.08 27.46 62.13
C PRO A 242 -35.30 28.90 62.68
N PHE A 243 -36.56 29.24 63.00
CA PHE A 243 -37.11 30.50 63.55
C PHE A 243 -37.55 31.52 62.48
N ASP A 244 -38.85 31.61 62.15
CA ASP A 244 -39.94 32.13 62.99
C ASP A 244 -39.45 33.40 63.70
N GLU A 245 -39.97 34.62 63.53
CA GLU A 245 -41.38 35.01 63.56
C GLU A 245 -41.39 36.55 63.80
N TRP A 246 -42.44 37.26 63.33
CA TRP A 246 -42.97 38.55 63.84
C TRP A 246 -42.41 39.95 63.42
N ARG A 247 -43.37 40.76 62.89
CA ARG A 247 -43.51 42.25 62.80
C ARG A 247 -42.83 42.95 61.60
N ALA A 248 -43.47 43.84 60.85
CA ALA A 248 -44.77 44.51 60.91
C ALA A 248 -45.16 45.00 59.50
#